data_AF-A0A4R0FR61-F1
#
_entry.id   AF-A0A4R0FR61-F1
#
_cell.length_a   1.000
_cell.length_b   1.000
_cell.length_c   1.000
_cell.angle_alpha   90.00
_cell.angle_beta   90.00
_cell.angle_gamma   90.00
#
_symmetry.space_group_name_H-M   'P 1'
#
loop_
_entity.id
_entity.type
_entity.pdbx_description
1 polymer ?
#
loop_
_entity_poly.entity_id
_entity_poly.type
_entity_poly.pdbx_seq_one_letter_code
_entity_poly.pdbx_strand_id
1 'polypeptide(L)' 'NHTRNVLRTPANNKLRMEDRRGEEHIKLATEYGKTQLNGGHLVDAQGQRRGTGAELRTDEYGAIRAGKGLFVSA' A
#
# COMPACT_ATOMS: atom_id res chain seq x y z
N ASN A 1 20.38 -12.09 0.30
CA ASN A 1 18.99 -12.29 0.73
C ASN A 1 18.14 -11.11 0.30
N HIS A 2 17.28 -11.31 -0.70
CA HIS A 2 16.29 -10.31 -1.10
C HIS A 2 15.01 -10.62 -0.31
N THR A 3 14.69 -9.80 0.69
CA THR A 3 13.48 -9.93 1.51
C THR A 3 12.22 -9.43 0.80
N ARG A 4 12.35 -8.96 -0.44
CA ARG A 4 11.29 -8.28 -1.18
C ARG A 4 10.74 -9.15 -2.30
N ASN A 5 9.46 -9.51 -2.16
CA ASN A 5 8.69 -10.26 -3.12
C ASN A 5 7.81 -9.31 -3.94
N VAL A 6 7.87 -9.38 -5.28
CA VAL A 6 7.15 -8.44 -6.16
C VAL A 6 6.53 -9.17 -7.34
N LEU A 7 5.20 -9.05 -7.48
CA LEU A 7 4.49 -9.26 -8.73
C LEU A 7 4.29 -7.90 -9.38
N ARG A 8 4.88 -7.68 -10.57
CA ARG A 8 4.81 -6.41 -11.30
C ARG A 8 4.47 -6.66 -12.76
N THR A 9 3.49 -5.93 -13.27
CA THR A 9 3.11 -5.95 -14.69
C THR A 9 3.91 -4.89 -15.48
N PRO A 10 3.92 -4.93 -16.83
CA PRO A 10 4.57 -3.90 -17.65
C PRO A 10 4.04 -2.47 -17.42
N ALA A 11 2.76 -2.33 -17.07
CA ALA A 11 2.15 -1.04 -16.70
C ALA A 11 2.47 -0.60 -15.25
N ASN A 12 3.42 -1.27 -14.58
CA ASN A 12 3.83 -1.05 -13.20
C ASN A 12 2.73 -1.26 -12.14
N ASN A 13 1.64 -1.96 -12.48
CA ASN A 13 0.74 -2.50 -11.45
C ASN A 13 1.53 -3.48 -10.59
N LYS A 14 1.38 -3.38 -9.28
CA LYS A 14 2.31 -3.99 -8.33
C LYS A 14 1.59 -4.56 -7.13
N LEU A 15 1.89 -5.81 -6.83
CA LEU A 15 1.75 -6.38 -5.49
C LEU A 15 3.16 -6.62 -4.96
N ARG A 16 3.53 -5.94 -3.87
CA ARG A 16 4.83 -6.05 -3.21
C ARG A 16 4.64 -6.47 -1.76
N MET A 17 5.46 -7.42 -1.31
CA MET A 17 5.59 -7.83 0.09
C MET A 17 7.06 -7.67 0.48
N GLU A 18 7.32 -7.01 1.60
CA GLU A 18 8.63 -6.87 2.21
C GLU A 18 8.65 -7.71 3.49
N ASP A 19 9.59 -8.64 3.56
CA ASP A 19 9.77 -9.60 4.67
C ASP A 19 11.00 -9.27 5.53
N ARG A 20 11.55 -8.05 5.39
CA ARG A 20 12.60 -7.59 6.30
C ARG A 20 12.00 -7.45 7.70
N ARG A 21 12.58 -8.18 8.65
CA ARG A 21 12.15 -8.18 10.06
C ARG A 21 12.14 -6.76 10.65
N GLY A 22 11.00 -6.34 11.19
CA GLY A 22 10.78 -5.01 11.77
C GLY A 22 10.40 -3.92 10.76
N GLU A 23 10.47 -4.22 9.46
CA GLU A 23 10.15 -3.30 8.35
C GLU A 23 9.14 -3.95 7.38
N GLU A 24 8.39 -4.94 7.84
CA GLU A 24 7.45 -5.68 7.00
C GLU A 24 6.34 -4.78 6.48
N HIS A 25 6.04 -4.92 5.19
CA HIS A 25 4.93 -4.19 4.59
C HIS A 25 4.38 -4.86 3.33
N ILE A 26 3.11 -4.59 3.05
CA ILE A 26 2.43 -4.98 1.82
C ILE A 26 2.04 -3.72 1.06
N LYS A 27 2.21 -3.73 -0.25
CA LYS A 27 1.80 -2.66 -1.16
C LYS A 27 1.09 -3.24 -2.37
N LEU A 28 -0.16 -2.83 -2.58
CA LEU A 28 -0.90 -3.00 -3.82
C LEU A 28 -1.03 -1.64 -4.48
N ALA A 29 -0.56 -1.48 -5.72
CA ALA A 29 -0.54 -0.19 -6.38
C ALA A 29 -0.78 -0.30 -7.90
N THR A 30 -1.40 0.75 -8.44
CA THR A 30 -1.45 1.05 -9.86
C THR A 30 -0.90 2.45 -10.11
N GLU A 31 -0.41 2.71 -11.32
CA GLU A 31 0.00 4.07 -11.71
C GLU A 31 -1.21 4.99 -11.96
N TYR A 32 -2.39 4.43 -12.25
CA TYR A 32 -3.60 5.23 -12.49
C TYR A 32 -4.05 5.96 -11.23
N GLY A 33 -4.03 7.29 -11.25
CA GLY A 33 -4.23 8.11 -10.05
C GLY A 33 -3.24 7.78 -8.93
N LYS A 34 -2.15 7.07 -9.28
CA LYS A 34 -1.18 6.37 -8.41
C LYS A 34 -1.81 5.51 -7.31
N THR A 35 -3.08 5.12 -7.44
CA THR A 35 -3.89 4.53 -6.36
C THR A 35 -3.19 3.36 -5.66
N GLN A 36 -3.16 3.38 -4.32
CA GLN A 36 -2.47 2.38 -3.49
C GLN A 36 -3.25 1.97 -2.25
N LEU A 37 -3.11 0.70 -1.90
CA LEU A 37 -3.34 0.17 -0.58
C LEU A 37 -2.00 -0.28 -0.01
N ASN A 38 -1.59 0.34 1.09
CA ASN A 38 -0.34 0.03 1.78
C ASN A 38 -0.63 -0.39 3.24
N GLY A 39 0.13 -1.37 3.76
CA GLY A 39 0.00 -1.86 5.13
C GLY A 39 1.35 -2.18 5.76
N GLY A 40 1.51 -1.92 7.06
CA GLY A 40 2.73 -2.22 7.82
C GLY A 40 3.70 -1.04 7.89
N HIS A 41 4.99 -1.29 7.65
CA HIS A 41 6.06 -0.29 7.61
C HIS A 41 6.05 0.48 6.28
N LEU A 42 5.34 1.61 6.25
CA LEU A 42 5.15 2.38 5.03
C LEU A 42 6.45 3.09 4.63
N VAL A 43 6.94 2.83 3.41
CA VAL A 43 8.15 3.47 2.87
C VAL A 43 7.87 4.35 1.66
N ASP A 44 8.67 5.38 1.45
CA ASP A 44 8.67 6.20 0.24
C ASP A 44 9.40 5.51 -0.94
N ALA A 45 9.70 6.26 -2.00
CA ALA A 45 10.39 5.74 -3.18
C ALA A 45 11.88 5.44 -2.90
N GLN A 46 12.48 6.13 -1.93
CA GLN A 46 13.85 5.97 -1.45
C GLN A 46 13.96 4.85 -0.41
N GLY A 47 12.84 4.26 0.01
CA GLY A 47 12.79 3.23 1.03
C GLY A 47 12.84 3.78 2.45
N GLN A 48 12.74 5.10 2.64
CA GLN A 48 12.68 5.70 3.96
C GLN A 48 11.27 5.57 4.54
N ARG A 49 11.20 5.35 5.86
CA ARG A 49 9.93 5.25 6.56
C ARG A 49 9.15 6.56 6.43
N ARG A 50 7.93 6.47 5.91
CA ARG A 50 6.98 7.60 5.82
C ARG A 50 5.79 7.47 6.77
N GLY A 51 5.59 6.29 7.38
CA GLY A 51 4.48 6.04 8.28
C GLY A 51 4.37 4.58 8.73
N THR A 52 3.34 4.27 9.50
CA THR A 52 3.02 2.92 9.98
C THR A 52 1.52 2.74 10.09
N GLY A 53 1.02 1.56 9.76
CA GLY A 53 -0.41 1.23 9.84
C GLY A 53 -0.97 0.85 8.47
N ALA A 54 -2.20 1.26 8.17
CA ALA A 54 -2.86 1.06 6.90
C ALA A 54 -3.10 2.40 6.19
N GLU A 55 -2.85 2.46 4.88
CA GLU A 55 -3.07 3.64 4.06
C GLU A 55 -3.80 3.24 2.77
N LEU A 56 -4.94 3.87 2.53
CA LEU A 56 -5.56 3.95 1.21
C LEU A 56 -5.27 5.35 0.65
N ARG A 57 -4.57 5.42 -0.48
CA ARG A 57 -4.21 6.68 -1.14
C ARG A 57 -4.64 6.65 -2.60
N THR A 58 -5.20 7.75 -3.09
CA THR A 58 -5.36 8.02 -4.52
C THR A 58 -5.31 9.54 -4.73
N ASP A 59 -4.84 9.97 -5.90
CA ASP A 59 -4.96 11.37 -6.32
C ASP A 59 -6.34 11.64 -6.99
N GLU A 60 -7.15 10.58 -7.19
CA GLU A 60 -8.51 10.63 -7.74
C GLU A 60 -9.59 10.57 -6.65
N TYR A 61 -10.87 10.48 -7.04
CA TYR A 61 -11.96 10.28 -6.10
C TYR A 61 -11.89 8.92 -5.39
N GLY A 62 -11.92 8.93 -4.06
CA GLY A 62 -12.12 7.74 -3.24
C GLY A 62 -13.60 7.53 -2.90
N ALA A 63 -14.06 6.27 -2.91
CA ALA A 63 -15.39 5.92 -2.45
C ALA A 63 -15.34 4.70 -1.52
N ILE A 64 -15.87 4.83 -0.30
CA ILE A 64 -16.11 3.73 0.63
C ILE A 64 -17.62 3.54 0.70
N ARG A 65 -18.11 2.36 0.32
CA ARG A 65 -19.54 2.03 0.31
C ARG A 65 -19.80 0.89 1.27
N ALA A 66 -20.64 1.12 2.27
CA ALA A 66 -20.98 0.13 3.28
C ALA A 66 -22.49 0.16 3.58
N GLY A 67 -23.27 -0.63 2.82
CA GLY A 67 -24.74 -0.63 2.90
C GLY A 67 -25.30 -1.09 4.25
N LYS A 68 -24.51 -1.79 5.06
CA LYS A 68 -24.87 -2.20 6.43
C LYS A 68 -24.35 -1.25 7.52
N GLY A 69 -23.68 -0.16 7.13
CA GLY A 69 -23.02 0.77 8.04
C GLY A 69 -21.50 0.74 7.92
N LEU A 70 -20.88 1.88 8.17
CA LEU A 70 -19.43 2.08 8.26
C LEU A 70 -19.10 2.49 9.70
N PHE A 71 -18.28 1.70 10.39
CA PHE A 71 -17.77 2.04 11.71
C PHE A 71 -16.30 2.46 11.60
N VAL A 72 -15.99 3.68 12.03
CA VAL A 72 -14.64 4.23 12.08
C VAL A 72 -14.37 4.63 13.52
N SER A 73 -13.27 4.13 14.09
CA SER A 73 -12.78 4.47 15.42
C SER A 73 -11.29 4.79 15.35
N ALA A 74 -10.83 5.63 16.27
CA ALA A 74 -9.42 5.89 16.53
C ALA A 74 -8.97 5.13 17.79
#